data_AF-A0A1E4I775-F1
#
_entry.id   AF-A0A1E4I775-F1
#
_cell.length_a   1.000
_cell.length_b   1.000
_cell.length_c   1.000
_cell.angle_alpha   90.00
_cell.angle_beta   90.00
_cell.angle_gamma   90.00
#
_symmetry.space_group_name_H-M   'P 1'
#
loop_
_entity.id
_entity.type
_entity.pdbx_description
1 polymer ?
#
loop_
_entity_poly.entity_id
_entity_poly.type
_entity_poly.pdbx_seq_one_letter_code
_entity_poly.pdbx_strand_id
1 'polypeptide(L)'
;MLGLNYLAWVGIVSWIVVPLLALFITALLWRYSHTVPGKGLALVAGVAILSVPALIANGIKSHYDQQVRELCAKDGGVRVYETVRLPTEKFNQWGQVNFYRPDQGENALGSEYVLRTDVQYFRRGNISLRRYHVQVIRHRDGLLLGESVGYDRGGGDLPGPWQPSSFSCPKHHGETVIDSIFISNQGVQK
;
A
#
# COMPACT_ATOMS: atom_id res chain seq x y z
N MET A 1 6.53 -13.52 19.34
CA MET A 1 5.86 -14.71 18.78
C MET A 1 4.36 -14.82 19.14
N LEU A 2 3.65 -13.71 19.41
CA LEU A 2 2.20 -13.73 19.72
C LEU A 2 1.28 -13.53 18.49
N GLY A 3 1.85 -13.26 17.31
CA GLY A 3 1.08 -12.81 16.13
C GLY A 3 0.28 -13.90 15.41
N LEU A 4 0.77 -15.15 15.37
CA LEU A 4 0.11 -16.23 14.61
C LEU A 4 -1.20 -16.68 15.26
N ASN A 5 -1.22 -16.77 16.59
CA ASN A 5 -2.42 -17.13 17.34
C ASN A 5 -3.50 -16.06 17.21
N TYR A 6 -3.14 -14.78 17.19
CA TYR A 6 -4.10 -13.69 17.09
C TYR A 6 -4.89 -13.70 15.78
N LEU A 7 -4.21 -13.86 14.64
CA LEU A 7 -4.88 -13.91 13.33
C LEU A 7 -5.80 -15.11 13.18
N ALA A 8 -5.40 -16.27 13.72
CA ALA A 8 -6.25 -17.46 13.74
C ALA A 8 -7.55 -17.22 14.54
N TRP A 9 -7.45 -16.60 15.71
CA TRP A 9 -8.62 -16.25 16.53
C TRP A 9 -9.55 -15.25 15.84
N VAL A 10 -9.00 -14.19 15.24
CA VAL A 10 -9.81 -13.21 14.48
C VAL A 10 -10.50 -13.89 13.29
N GLY A 11 -9.83 -14.85 12.65
CA GLY A 11 -10.41 -15.69 11.59
C GLY A 11 -11.59 -16.53 12.10
N ILE A 12 -11.41 -17.28 13.18
CA ILE A 12 -12.48 -18.09 13.78
C ILE A 12 -13.69 -17.22 14.15
N VAL A 13 -13.45 -16.06 14.78
CA VAL A 13 -14.53 -15.15 15.16
C VAL A 13 -15.27 -14.63 13.92
N SER A 14 -14.54 -14.18 12.91
CA SER A 14 -15.13 -13.56 11.71
C SER A 14 -15.86 -14.57 10.82
N TRP A 15 -15.35 -15.80 10.71
CA TRP A 15 -15.85 -16.79 9.76
C TRP A 15 -16.76 -17.86 10.35
N ILE A 16 -16.71 -18.07 11.66
CA ILE A 16 -17.49 -19.11 12.33
C ILE A 16 -18.45 -18.46 13.32
N VAL A 17 -17.94 -17.68 14.27
CA VAL A 17 -18.78 -17.14 15.35
C VAL A 17 -19.81 -16.13 14.81
N VAL A 18 -19.38 -15.15 14.01
CA VAL A 18 -20.29 -14.12 13.47
C VAL A 18 -21.39 -14.73 12.57
N PRO A 19 -21.09 -15.65 11.63
CA PRO A 19 -22.14 -16.31 10.85
C PRO A 19 -23.10 -17.17 11.69
N LEU A 20 -22.58 -17.94 12.65
CA LEU A 20 -23.43 -18.72 13.55
C LEU A 20 -24.33 -17.83 14.40
N LEU A 21 -23.82 -16.70 14.90
CA LEU A 21 -24.60 -15.72 15.64
C LEU A 21 -25.67 -15.09 14.76
N ALA A 22 -25.33 -14.69 13.53
CA ALA A 22 -26.28 -14.14 12.58
C ALA A 22 -27.41 -15.13 12.27
N LEU A 23 -27.09 -16.40 12.03
CA LEU A 23 -28.08 -17.47 11.82
C LEU A 23 -28.96 -17.68 13.05
N PHE A 24 -28.38 -17.75 14.25
CA PHE A 24 -29.10 -17.93 15.49
C PHE A 24 -30.09 -16.79 15.77
N ILE A 25 -29.63 -15.54 15.67
CA ILE A 25 -30.47 -14.36 15.89
C ILE A 25 -31.57 -14.28 14.83
N THR A 26 -31.23 -14.53 13.56
CA THR A 26 -32.22 -14.55 12.47
C THR A 26 -33.30 -15.61 12.73
N ALA A 27 -32.91 -16.82 13.13
CA ALA A 27 -33.84 -17.91 13.43
C ALA A 27 -34.73 -17.60 14.64
N LEU A 28 -34.18 -17.00 15.71
CA LEU A 28 -34.95 -16.58 16.88
C LEU A 28 -35.99 -15.50 16.51
N LEU A 29 -35.57 -14.45 15.81
CA LEU A 29 -36.47 -13.38 15.36
C LEU A 29 -37.53 -13.91 14.40
N TRP A 30 -37.14 -14.82 13.50
CA TRP A 30 -38.06 -15.48 12.58
C TRP A 30 -39.12 -16.31 13.30
N ARG A 31 -38.72 -17.04 14.35
CA ARG A 31 -39.64 -17.86 15.16
C ARG A 31 -40.60 -17.01 15.97
N TYR A 32 -40.14 -15.86 16.46
CA TYR A 32 -40.96 -14.93 17.25
C TYR A 32 -41.91 -14.10 16.37
N SER A 33 -41.54 -13.86 15.11
CA SER A 33 -42.35 -13.07 14.18
C SER A 33 -43.41 -13.91 13.45
N HIS A 34 -44.68 -13.66 13.77
CA HIS A 34 -45.81 -14.24 13.04
C HIS A 34 -46.21 -13.48 11.77
N THR A 35 -45.70 -12.25 11.57
CA THR A 35 -46.05 -11.39 10.44
C THR A 35 -44.97 -11.39 9.35
N VAL A 36 -45.38 -11.15 8.10
CA VAL A 36 -44.47 -10.96 6.95
C VAL A 36 -43.44 -9.84 7.19
N PRO A 37 -43.81 -8.62 7.66
CA PRO A 37 -42.83 -7.57 7.92
C PRO A 37 -41.81 -7.95 9.00
N GLY A 38 -42.22 -8.63 10.07
CA GLY A 38 -41.27 -9.04 11.12
C GLY A 38 -40.28 -10.11 10.65
N LYS A 39 -40.66 -10.97 9.70
CA LYS A 39 -39.73 -11.87 9.00
C LYS A 39 -38.74 -11.12 8.12
N GLY A 40 -39.18 -10.05 7.46
CA GLY A 40 -38.30 -9.13 6.74
C GLY A 40 -37.26 -8.49 7.66
N LEU A 41 -37.68 -8.01 8.84
CA LEU A 41 -36.77 -7.45 9.85
C LEU A 41 -35.75 -8.47 10.37
N ALA A 42 -36.16 -9.74 10.55
CA ALA A 42 -35.24 -10.81 10.96
C ALA A 42 -34.10 -10.99 9.94
N LEU A 43 -34.42 -10.99 8.64
CA LEU A 43 -33.40 -11.08 7.57
C LEU A 43 -32.48 -9.86 7.57
N VAL A 44 -33.03 -8.65 7.71
CA VAL A 44 -32.23 -7.41 7.79
C VAL A 44 -31.28 -7.45 8.98
N ALA A 45 -31.73 -7.91 10.15
CA ALA A 45 -30.88 -8.06 11.33
C ALA A 45 -29.72 -9.05 11.10
N GLY A 46 -30.00 -10.19 10.46
CA GLY A 46 -28.96 -11.16 10.08
C GLY A 46 -27.91 -10.57 9.14
N VAL A 47 -28.33 -9.87 8.09
CA VAL A 47 -27.43 -9.20 7.14
C VAL A 47 -26.62 -8.10 7.84
N ALA A 48 -27.24 -7.32 8.72
CA ALA A 48 -26.56 -6.29 9.49
C ALA A 48 -25.42 -6.89 10.33
N ILE A 49 -25.69 -7.98 11.07
CA ILE A 49 -24.67 -8.69 11.86
C ILE A 49 -23.52 -9.18 10.98
N LEU A 50 -23.82 -9.79 9.82
CA LEU A 50 -22.81 -10.28 8.88
C LEU A 50 -21.94 -9.15 8.31
N SER A 51 -22.47 -7.94 8.17
CA SER A 51 -21.75 -6.80 7.60
C SER A 51 -20.78 -6.11 8.57
N VAL A 52 -20.96 -6.27 9.89
CA VAL A 52 -20.20 -5.55 10.93
C VAL A 52 -18.67 -5.72 10.78
N PRO A 53 -18.11 -6.94 10.61
CA PRO A 53 -16.66 -7.11 10.49
C PRO A 53 -16.07 -6.35 9.29
N ALA A 54 -16.78 -6.36 8.15
CA ALA A 54 -16.35 -5.66 6.94
C ALA A 54 -16.36 -4.15 7.13
N LEU A 55 -17.38 -3.60 7.80
CA LEU A 55 -17.47 -2.18 8.13
C LEU A 55 -16.33 -1.74 9.05
N ILE A 56 -16.02 -2.54 10.09
CA ILE A 56 -14.91 -2.26 11.00
C ILE A 56 -13.57 -2.29 10.25
N ALA A 57 -13.31 -3.34 9.45
CA ALA A 57 -12.08 -3.45 8.67
C ALA A 57 -11.90 -2.27 7.70
N ASN A 58 -12.97 -1.88 6.99
CA ASN A 58 -12.94 -0.73 6.08
C ASN A 58 -12.74 0.60 6.81
N GLY A 59 -13.34 0.79 7.98
CA GLY A 59 -13.13 1.99 8.79
C GLY A 59 -11.67 2.14 9.24
N ILE A 60 -11.06 1.05 9.70
CA ILE A 60 -9.64 1.06 10.08
C ILE A 60 -8.75 1.35 8.86
N LYS A 61 -9.00 0.70 7.70
CA LYS A 61 -8.24 0.99 6.46
C LYS A 61 -8.35 2.46 6.07
N SER A 62 -9.56 3.01 6.06
CA SER A 62 -9.80 4.42 5.71
C SER A 62 -9.04 5.38 6.63
N HIS A 63 -8.96 5.07 7.93
CA HIS A 63 -8.19 5.87 8.87
C HIS A 63 -6.68 5.88 8.54
N TYR A 64 -6.11 4.74 8.19
CA TYR A 64 -4.69 4.68 7.79
C TYR A 64 -4.44 5.25 6.40
N ASP A 65 -5.37 5.11 5.46
CA ASP A 65 -5.27 5.76 4.15
C ASP A 65 -5.24 7.29 4.30
N GLN A 66 -6.02 7.84 5.25
CA GLN A 66 -5.94 9.25 5.60
C GLN A 66 -4.57 9.62 6.19
N GLN A 67 -4.04 8.83 7.14
CA GLN A 67 -2.70 9.08 7.69
C GLN A 67 -1.61 9.04 6.61
N VAL A 68 -1.69 8.10 5.66
CA VAL A 68 -0.78 8.04 4.51
C VAL A 68 -0.85 9.32 3.69
N ARG A 69 -2.06 9.84 3.41
CA ARG A 69 -2.24 11.10 2.68
C ARG A 69 -1.66 12.29 3.44
N GLU A 70 -1.88 12.36 4.75
CA GLU A 70 -1.35 13.44 5.60
C GLU A 70 0.18 13.44 5.64
N LEU A 71 0.80 12.27 5.75
CA LEU A 71 2.26 12.13 5.68
C LEU A 71 2.78 12.50 4.29
N CYS A 72 2.15 11.95 3.25
CA CYS A 72 2.48 12.24 1.86
C CYS A 72 2.38 13.74 1.52
N ALA A 73 1.42 14.46 2.10
CA ALA A 73 1.29 15.90 1.91
C ALA A 73 2.40 16.72 2.58
N LYS A 74 3.08 16.18 3.60
CA LYS A 74 4.15 16.88 4.33
C LYS A 74 5.49 16.81 3.59
N ASP A 75 5.89 15.62 3.16
CA ASP A 75 7.20 15.39 2.54
C ASP A 75 7.20 14.36 1.40
N GLY A 76 6.03 13.80 1.05
CA GLY A 76 5.90 12.86 -0.05
C GLY A 76 6.14 13.50 -1.41
N GLY A 77 6.56 12.67 -2.37
CA GLY A 77 6.82 13.08 -3.75
C GLY A 77 8.28 12.93 -4.16
N VAL A 78 8.64 13.59 -5.25
CA VAL A 78 9.98 13.56 -5.84
C VAL A 78 10.61 14.94 -5.68
N ARG A 79 11.87 14.96 -5.24
CA ARG A 79 12.72 16.15 -5.20
C ARG A 79 13.94 15.90 -6.07
N VAL A 80 14.12 16.72 -7.09
CA VAL A 80 15.30 16.67 -7.98
C VAL A 80 16.19 17.85 -7.63
N TYR A 81 17.44 17.54 -7.26
CA TYR A 81 18.46 18.54 -6.94
C TYR A 81 19.31 18.83 -8.18
N GLU A 82 19.64 17.80 -8.95
CA GLU A 82 20.40 17.91 -10.19
C GLU A 82 19.92 16.90 -11.23
N THR A 83 19.69 17.36 -12.45
CA THR A 83 19.37 16.51 -13.60
C THR A 83 20.64 16.10 -14.32
N VAL A 84 20.73 14.84 -14.75
CA VAL A 84 21.85 14.30 -15.52
C VAL A 84 21.42 14.09 -16.96
N ARG A 85 22.19 14.66 -17.88
CA ARG A 85 22.01 14.44 -19.32
C ARG A 85 22.71 13.14 -19.73
N LEU A 86 21.93 12.20 -20.24
CA LEU A 86 22.42 10.92 -20.74
C LEU A 86 22.29 10.84 -22.26
N PRO A 87 23.16 10.05 -22.93
CA PRO A 87 23.07 9.83 -24.36
C PRO A 87 21.84 8.96 -24.67
N THR A 88 21.31 9.09 -25.89
CA THR A 88 20.02 8.50 -26.31
C THR A 88 19.99 6.97 -26.20
N GLU A 89 21.15 6.33 -26.31
CA GLU A 89 21.30 4.88 -26.25
C GLU A 89 21.08 4.32 -24.84
N LYS A 90 21.02 5.19 -23.82
CA LYS A 90 20.71 4.82 -22.43
C LYS A 90 19.21 4.85 -22.12
N PHE A 91 18.38 5.19 -23.09
CA PHE A 91 16.93 5.16 -22.97
C PHE A 91 16.33 4.06 -23.85
N ASN A 92 15.20 3.52 -23.44
CA ASN A 92 14.39 2.63 -24.27
C ASN A 92 13.43 3.44 -25.15
N GLN A 93 12.65 2.76 -26.01
CA GLN A 93 11.67 3.40 -26.89
C GLN A 93 10.56 4.18 -26.18
N TRP A 94 10.37 3.98 -24.87
CA TRP A 94 9.38 4.69 -24.05
C TRP A 94 10.00 5.85 -23.25
N GLY A 95 11.29 6.16 -23.46
CA GLY A 95 11.99 7.23 -22.75
C GLY A 95 12.40 6.88 -21.32
N GLN A 96 12.38 5.61 -20.94
CA GLN A 96 12.84 5.15 -19.62
C GLN A 96 14.30 4.71 -19.69
N VAL A 97 15.00 4.79 -18.56
CA VAL A 97 16.39 4.39 -18.44
C VAL A 97 16.55 2.87 -18.65
N ASN A 98 17.34 2.47 -19.66
CA ASN A 98 17.44 1.06 -20.07
C ASN A 98 18.49 0.24 -19.32
N PHE A 99 19.34 0.88 -18.52
CA PHE A 99 20.38 0.23 -17.70
C PHE A 99 19.96 0.03 -16.24
N TYR A 100 18.73 0.38 -15.88
CA TYR A 100 18.19 0.09 -14.56
C TYR A 100 18.02 -1.42 -14.35
N ARG A 101 18.58 -1.95 -13.27
CA ARG A 101 18.58 -3.38 -12.90
C ARG A 101 18.15 -3.55 -11.44
N PRO A 102 16.84 -3.72 -11.15
CA PRO A 102 16.31 -3.70 -9.79
C PRO A 102 16.85 -4.85 -8.90
N ASP A 103 17.34 -5.92 -9.49
CA ASP A 103 17.93 -7.08 -8.83
C ASP A 103 19.33 -6.83 -8.25
N GLN A 104 19.98 -5.71 -8.61
CA GLN A 104 21.34 -5.37 -8.18
C GLN A 104 21.41 -4.50 -6.92
N GLY A 105 20.28 -4.26 -6.25
CA GLY A 105 20.22 -3.49 -5.00
C GLY A 105 20.76 -2.07 -5.17
N GLU A 106 21.75 -1.68 -4.36
CA GLU A 106 22.36 -0.34 -4.44
C GLU A 106 23.05 -0.06 -5.78
N ASN A 107 23.48 -1.10 -6.50
CA ASN A 107 24.13 -0.97 -7.81
C ASN A 107 23.14 -1.02 -8.99
N ALA A 108 21.84 -0.86 -8.74
CA ALA A 108 20.80 -0.96 -9.77
C ALA A 108 20.93 0.05 -10.93
N LEU A 109 21.76 1.09 -10.79
CA LEU A 109 22.03 2.09 -11.82
C LEU A 109 23.47 1.99 -12.38
N GLY A 110 24.11 0.83 -12.22
CA GLY A 110 25.48 0.58 -12.69
C GLY A 110 26.55 1.14 -11.75
N SER A 111 27.77 1.29 -12.25
CA SER A 111 28.93 1.75 -11.46
C SER A 111 28.99 3.26 -11.26
N GLU A 112 28.17 4.02 -12.00
CA GLU A 112 28.21 5.50 -11.98
C GLU A 112 27.28 6.12 -10.93
N TYR A 113 26.22 5.39 -10.55
CA TYR A 113 25.18 5.87 -9.64
C TYR A 113 24.79 4.80 -8.64
N VAL A 114 24.55 5.22 -7.40
CA VAL A 114 24.08 4.40 -6.30
C VAL A 114 22.61 4.68 -6.06
N LEU A 115 21.77 3.65 -6.06
CA LEU A 115 20.35 3.72 -5.72
C LEU A 115 20.13 3.22 -4.30
N ARG A 116 20.07 4.14 -3.33
CA ARG A 116 19.81 3.77 -1.94
C ARG A 116 18.31 3.74 -1.68
N THR A 117 17.82 2.65 -1.10
CA THR A 117 16.42 2.50 -0.69
C THR A 117 16.36 2.21 0.80
N ASP A 118 15.76 3.13 1.56
CA ASP A 118 15.45 2.95 2.97
C ASP A 118 13.95 2.70 3.19
N VAL A 119 13.62 1.75 4.06
CA VAL A 119 12.25 1.39 4.40
C VAL A 119 12.04 1.49 5.90
N GLN A 120 11.44 2.60 6.33
CA GLN A 120 11.11 2.82 7.72
C GLN A 120 9.70 2.33 8.02
N TYR A 121 9.55 1.50 9.05
CA TYR A 121 8.23 1.02 9.49
C TYR A 121 7.74 1.83 10.68
N PHE A 122 6.65 2.57 10.53
CA PHE A 122 5.94 3.20 11.66
C PHE A 122 5.08 2.18 12.40
N ARG A 123 4.55 1.19 11.68
CA ARG A 123 3.72 0.12 12.24
C ARG A 123 3.93 -1.18 11.49
N ARG A 124 3.99 -2.29 12.23
CA ARG A 124 4.09 -3.67 11.70
C ARG A 124 2.96 -4.53 12.27
N GLY A 125 2.40 -5.44 11.47
CA GLY A 125 1.34 -6.37 11.88
C GLY A 125 0.26 -6.53 10.81
N ASN A 126 -0.98 -6.77 11.25
CA ASN A 126 -2.14 -6.88 10.34
C ASN A 126 -2.31 -5.63 9.47
N ILE A 127 -1.99 -4.47 10.04
CA ILE A 127 -1.79 -3.22 9.30
C ILE A 127 -0.33 -2.86 9.42
N SER A 128 0.29 -2.68 8.27
CA SER A 128 1.63 -2.15 8.13
C SER A 128 1.54 -0.73 7.59
N LEU A 129 2.27 0.19 8.21
CA LEU A 129 2.44 1.56 7.76
C LEU A 129 3.94 1.81 7.65
N ARG A 130 4.41 2.17 6.45
CA ARG A 130 5.83 2.28 6.13
C ARG A 130 6.11 3.50 5.25
N ARG A 131 7.32 4.04 5.37
CA ARG A 131 7.89 5.08 4.54
C ARG A 131 8.98 4.47 3.67
N TYR A 132 8.90 4.71 2.38
CA TYR A 132 9.96 4.43 1.42
C TYR A 132 10.71 5.71 1.14
N HIS A 133 12.03 5.64 1.23
CA HIS A 133 12.90 6.75 0.88
C HIS A 133 13.94 6.24 -0.10
N VAL A 134 13.80 6.65 -1.36
CA VAL A 134 14.68 6.27 -2.45
C VAL A 134 15.57 7.47 -2.77
N GLN A 135 16.87 7.25 -2.86
CA GLN A 135 17.87 8.28 -3.14
C GLN A 135 18.74 7.82 -4.30
N VAL A 136 19.04 8.75 -5.21
CA VAL A 136 19.98 8.52 -6.32
C VAL A 136 21.21 9.38 -6.08
N ILE A 137 22.34 8.72 -5.87
CA ILE A 137 23.61 9.36 -5.50
C ILE A 137 24.61 9.10 -6.62
N ARG A 138 25.31 10.13 -7.07
CA ARG A 138 26.39 9.97 -8.05
C ARG A 138 27.63 9.41 -7.36
N HIS A 139 28.24 8.37 -7.94
CA HIS A 139 29.34 7.67 -7.30
C HIS A 139 30.63 8.50 -7.23
N ARG A 140 30.91 9.30 -8.27
CA ARG A 140 32.16 10.08 -8.41
C ARG A 140 32.41 11.09 -7.29
N ASP A 141 31.37 11.80 -6.87
CA ASP A 141 31.43 12.93 -5.93
C ASP A 141 30.54 12.73 -4.69
N GLY A 142 29.74 11.66 -4.65
CA GLY A 142 28.80 11.40 -3.58
C GLY A 142 27.60 12.35 -3.55
N LEU A 143 27.36 13.10 -4.65
CA LEU A 143 26.30 14.10 -4.69
C LEU A 143 24.92 13.44 -4.81
N LEU A 144 23.97 13.89 -3.98
CA LEU A 144 22.57 13.49 -4.06
C LEU A 144 21.89 14.19 -5.23
N LEU A 145 21.56 13.45 -6.29
CA LEU A 145 20.94 13.98 -7.50
C LEU A 145 19.44 14.20 -7.33
N GLY A 146 18.81 13.34 -6.54
CA GLY A 146 17.40 13.46 -6.21
C GLY A 146 16.95 12.35 -5.28
N GLU A 147 15.75 12.53 -4.74
CA GLU A 147 15.13 11.58 -3.84
C GLU A 147 13.62 11.50 -4.06
N SER A 148 13.05 10.36 -3.72
CA SER A 148 11.61 10.16 -3.65
C SER A 148 11.23 9.62 -2.29
N VAL A 149 10.21 10.23 -1.70
CA VAL A 149 9.58 9.75 -0.47
C VAL A 149 8.18 9.28 -0.81
N GLY A 150 7.86 8.07 -0.37
CA GLY A 150 6.52 7.50 -0.47
C GLY A 150 6.08 6.87 0.84
N TYR A 151 4.76 6.79 1.01
CA TYR A 151 4.12 6.22 2.17
C TYR A 151 3.13 5.15 1.74
N ASP A 152 3.18 4.03 2.43
CA ASP A 152 2.36 2.87 2.12
C ASP A 152 1.65 2.34 3.36
N ARG A 153 0.37 2.03 3.18
CA ARG A 153 -0.37 1.12 4.04
C ARG A 153 -0.49 -0.24 3.33
N GLY A 154 -0.19 -1.31 4.05
CA GLY A 154 -0.52 -2.69 3.66
C GLY A 154 -1.35 -3.41 4.71
N GLY A 155 -2.37 -4.16 4.28
CA GLY A 155 -3.24 -4.97 5.13
C GLY A 155 -4.39 -4.19 5.79
N GLY A 156 -4.93 -4.74 6.87
CA GLY A 156 -6.16 -4.24 7.53
C GLY A 156 -7.44 -4.87 7.02
N ASP A 157 -7.33 -5.87 6.17
CA ASP A 157 -8.44 -6.70 5.73
C ASP A 157 -8.80 -7.74 6.79
N LEU A 158 -10.00 -8.31 6.65
CA LEU A 158 -10.35 -9.50 7.40
C LEU A 158 -9.36 -10.62 7.04
N PRO A 159 -9.00 -11.51 7.99
CA PRO A 159 -8.10 -12.62 7.70
C PRO A 159 -8.77 -13.56 6.68
N GLY A 160 -8.06 -13.90 5.60
CA GLY A 160 -8.60 -14.76 4.55
C GLY A 160 -7.56 -15.14 3.51
N PRO A 161 -7.91 -16.01 2.54
CA PRO A 161 -6.99 -16.47 1.49
C PRO A 161 -6.68 -15.44 0.40
N TRP A 162 -7.25 -14.24 0.48
CA TRP A 162 -7.01 -13.16 -0.48
C TRP A 162 -5.74 -12.36 -0.17
N GLN A 163 -5.22 -11.66 -1.18
CA GLN A 163 -4.10 -10.75 -0.99
C GLN A 163 -4.53 -9.55 -0.13
N PRO A 164 -3.68 -9.10 0.82
CA PRO A 164 -3.96 -7.91 1.60
C PRO A 164 -4.02 -6.69 0.69
N SER A 165 -5.01 -5.84 0.92
CA SER A 165 -5.14 -4.55 0.26
C SER A 165 -3.96 -3.65 0.61
N SER A 166 -3.58 -2.78 -0.33
CA SER A 166 -2.54 -1.78 -0.12
C SER A 166 -3.02 -0.41 -0.61
N PHE A 167 -2.42 0.64 -0.07
CA PHE A 167 -2.64 2.02 -0.49
C PHE A 167 -1.31 2.75 -0.39
N SER A 168 -0.90 3.39 -1.48
CA SER A 168 0.39 4.07 -1.60
C SER A 168 0.20 5.53 -2.00
N CYS A 169 1.06 6.40 -1.48
CA CYS A 169 1.14 7.81 -1.86
C CYS A 169 2.60 8.29 -1.88
N PRO A 170 3.11 8.77 -3.04
CA PRO A 170 2.51 8.67 -4.37
C PRO A 170 2.42 7.22 -4.87
N LYS A 171 1.56 6.96 -5.86
CA LYS A 171 1.27 5.60 -6.37
C LYS A 171 2.52 4.83 -6.85
N HIS A 172 3.48 5.54 -7.45
CA HIS A 172 4.73 5.01 -8.02
C HIS A 172 5.94 5.70 -7.39
N HIS A 173 6.04 5.69 -6.06
CA HIS A 173 7.24 6.20 -5.40
C HIS A 173 8.46 5.32 -5.74
N GLY A 174 9.64 5.93 -5.86
CA GLY A 174 10.88 5.23 -6.23
C GLY A 174 11.17 5.22 -7.74
N GLU A 175 10.28 4.72 -8.60
CA GLU A 175 10.53 4.71 -10.05
C GLU A 175 10.57 6.13 -10.63
N THR A 176 9.70 7.00 -10.13
CA THR A 176 9.56 8.38 -10.63
C THR A 176 10.80 9.24 -10.42
N VAL A 177 11.67 8.92 -9.45
CA VAL A 177 12.89 9.71 -9.21
C VAL A 177 13.93 9.48 -10.31
N ILE A 178 14.04 8.23 -10.80
CA ILE A 178 15.01 7.85 -11.83
C ILE A 178 14.66 8.59 -13.13
N ASP A 179 13.39 8.52 -13.52
CA ASP A 179 12.90 9.17 -14.74
C ASP A 179 12.97 10.71 -14.66
N SER A 180 12.93 11.29 -13.46
CA SER A 180 13.02 12.75 -13.28
C SER A 180 14.46 13.27 -13.25
N ILE A 181 15.43 12.45 -12.83
CA ILE A 181 16.85 12.84 -12.77
C ILE A 181 17.49 12.70 -14.15
N PHE A 182 17.24 11.58 -14.84
CA PHE A 182 17.93 11.27 -16.10
C PHE A 182 17.15 11.79 -17.30
N ILE A 183 17.70 12.82 -17.94
CA ILE A 183 17.09 13.45 -19.13
C ILE A 183 17.89 13.11 -20.39
N SER A 184 17.20 12.91 -21.51
CA SER A 184 17.85 12.68 -22.80
C SER A 184 18.53 13.95 -23.33
N ASN A 185 19.69 13.79 -23.99
CA ASN A 185 20.39 14.89 -24.67
C ASN A 185 19.63 15.48 -25.86
N GLN A 186 18.70 14.74 -26.45
CA GLN A 186 17.79 15.29 -27.46
C GLN A 186 16.71 16.06 -26.72
N GLY A 187 16.79 17.40 -26.75
CA GLY A 187 15.79 18.28 -26.15
C GLY A 187 14.39 17.77 -26.50
N VAL A 188 13.57 17.57 -25.47
CA VAL A 188 12.22 17.03 -25.55
C VAL A 188 11.41 17.79 -26.61
N GLN A 189 11.32 17.27 -27.83
CA GLN A 189 10.21 17.61 -28.73
C GLN A 189 9.01 16.82 -28.21
N LYS A 190 8.26 17.47 -27.32
CA LYS A 190 6.97 17.00 -26.85
C LYS A 190 5.92 17.25 -27.92
#